data_AF-A0AAD8A4S8-F1
#
_entry.id   AF-A0AAD8A4S8-F1
#
_cell.length_a   1.000
_cell.length_b   1.000
_cell.length_c   1.000
_cell.angle_alpha   90.00
_cell.angle_beta   90.00
_cell.angle_gamma   90.00
#
_symmetry.space_group_name_H-M   'P 1'
#
loop_
_entity.id
_entity.type
_entity.pdbx_description
1 polymer ?
#
loop_
_entity_poly.entity_id
_entity_poly.type
_entity_poly.pdbx_seq_one_letter_code
_entity_poly.pdbx_strand_id
1 'polypeptide(L)'
;IESVDLALKLLDGYDLRGHKLHVERAKFQMKGNYDPKLKPKKLKKKEKEKLKKKQEKLFDWRPDKLRGERSKHESVVILKNLFEPKLFDKEVSLILEYKQDLREECSKCGDLNSMLPCQRNPEGVAQINFREPEAADACVTLLNGRWFGQRKITAETWDGKTKYKIVETDTEIQQRLQKWDKFLETGEAANENKRETKTDEKGRVFVFGNNDYGQLGLGHKNVTVKPSCIKTLKPEKAVLIACGRAHTLVSTNSGKLFSWGSNSDGQLGVGDIADRAAPTRVMGIQDDVIQLSAGCVSSAALTGTGQLYVWGSNSDGQLGLLDTNDNVLSPTLLPFDERIVHMSCGYYHSAFVTESGSLYTFGESESGKLGLPDSLTNITTPQKVTLAAPIKSVFCGGNHTMAVTVEGEVFAFGNNFNGQLGLGVEVNQNLLPTRVIGLEGHIIREISCGESHTAFVTSNGKLYTCGEGRHGKLCSEQENNNQTIPVRVSKFKGYSVQKVACGGCHTMVLANVKTPEETSENSGLSNELESDVSTCYRISLITNSHLNEGIEK
;
A
#
# COMPACT_ATOMS: atom_id res chain seq x y z
N ILE A 1 -13.85 -44.36 -9.95
CA ILE A 1 -14.92 -45.38 -9.96
C ILE A 1 -14.31 -46.74 -10.29
N GLU A 2 -13.51 -46.85 -11.35
CA GLU A 2 -12.81 -48.08 -11.76
C GLU A 2 -11.96 -48.75 -10.66
N SER A 3 -11.29 -47.95 -9.81
CA SER A 3 -10.44 -48.45 -8.72
C SER A 3 -11.24 -49.21 -7.64
N VAL A 4 -12.50 -48.82 -7.42
CA VAL A 4 -13.37 -49.43 -6.39
C VAL A 4 -13.94 -50.76 -6.88
N ASP A 5 -14.27 -50.86 -8.18
CA ASP A 5 -14.73 -52.12 -8.78
C ASP A 5 -13.61 -53.15 -8.89
N LEU A 6 -12.38 -52.70 -9.14
CA LEU A 6 -11.22 -53.58 -9.14
C LEU A 6 -10.94 -54.14 -7.73
N ALA A 7 -11.06 -53.31 -6.70
CA ALA A 7 -10.87 -53.72 -5.31
C ALA A 7 -11.91 -54.74 -4.83
N LEU A 8 -13.19 -54.57 -5.21
CA LEU A 8 -14.23 -55.56 -4.94
C LEU A 8 -13.91 -56.92 -5.58
N LYS A 9 -13.48 -56.95 -6.84
CA LYS A 9 -13.18 -58.20 -7.55
C LYS A 9 -11.94 -58.92 -7.03
N LEU A 10 -10.94 -58.19 -6.54
CA LEU A 10 -9.65 -58.77 -6.13
C LEU A 10 -9.60 -59.15 -4.65
N LEU A 11 -10.32 -58.45 -3.79
CA LEU A 11 -10.20 -58.59 -2.33
C LEU A 11 -11.39 -59.29 -1.68
N ASP A 12 -12.56 -59.32 -2.33
CA ASP A 12 -13.72 -60.06 -1.81
C ASP A 12 -13.49 -61.57 -1.98
N GLY A 13 -13.43 -62.30 -0.86
CA GLY A 13 -13.11 -63.73 -0.79
C GLY A 13 -11.62 -64.06 -0.66
N TYR A 14 -10.72 -63.08 -0.58
CA TYR A 14 -9.29 -63.31 -0.41
C TYR A 14 -8.98 -63.81 1.02
N ASP A 15 -8.22 -64.89 1.14
CA ASP A 15 -7.85 -65.48 2.42
C ASP A 15 -6.55 -64.87 2.93
N LEU A 16 -6.68 -63.97 3.91
CA LEU A 16 -5.55 -63.32 4.54
C LEU A 16 -5.30 -63.96 5.91
N ARG A 17 -4.30 -64.86 5.98
CA ARG A 17 -3.90 -65.54 7.23
C ARG A 17 -5.05 -66.31 7.89
N GLY A 18 -5.80 -67.07 7.09
CA GLY A 18 -6.87 -67.97 7.55
C GLY A 18 -8.23 -67.29 7.78
N HIS A 19 -8.37 -66.02 7.40
CA HIS A 19 -9.61 -65.27 7.49
C HIS A 19 -9.99 -64.78 6.09
N LYS A 20 -11.15 -65.24 5.60
CA LYS A 20 -11.70 -64.77 4.33
C LYS A 20 -12.25 -63.36 4.49
N LEU A 21 -11.73 -62.44 3.69
CA LEU A 21 -12.18 -61.05 3.66
C LEU A 21 -13.49 -60.96 2.87
N HIS A 22 -14.44 -60.18 3.39
CA HIS A 22 -15.62 -59.75 2.64
C HIS A 22 -15.53 -58.24 2.40
N VAL A 23 -15.68 -57.81 1.14
CA VAL A 23 -15.55 -56.40 0.76
C VAL A 23 -16.83 -55.93 0.11
N GLU A 24 -17.47 -54.92 0.70
CA GLU A 24 -18.67 -54.28 0.17
C GLU A 24 -18.47 -52.77 -0.04
N ARG A 25 -19.26 -52.16 -0.94
CA ARG A 25 -19.25 -50.69 -1.13
C ARG A 25 -19.87 -50.01 0.09
N ALA A 26 -19.11 -49.14 0.74
CA ALA A 26 -19.57 -48.35 1.87
C ALA A 26 -20.82 -47.52 1.51
N LYS A 27 -21.95 -47.82 2.16
CA LYS A 27 -23.18 -47.02 2.09
C LYS A 27 -23.19 -46.04 3.25
N PHE A 28 -22.96 -44.76 2.97
CA PHE A 28 -23.09 -43.71 3.97
C PHE A 28 -24.55 -43.25 4.04
N GLN A 29 -25.27 -43.64 5.08
CA GLN A 29 -26.50 -42.96 5.48
C GLN A 29 -26.14 -41.82 6.43
N MET A 30 -26.57 -40.59 6.11
CA MET A 30 -26.43 -39.44 6.98
C MET A 30 -27.23 -39.69 8.27
N LYS A 31 -26.55 -40.00 9.38
CA LYS A 31 -27.16 -39.95 10.71
C LYS A 31 -27.15 -38.50 11.20
N GLY A 32 -28.33 -37.87 11.22
CA GLY A 32 -28.57 -36.59 11.87
C GLY A 32 -28.68 -35.39 10.92
N ASN A 33 -29.49 -34.40 11.33
CA ASN A 33 -29.65 -33.13 10.61
C ASN A 33 -28.33 -32.34 10.62
N TYR A 34 -27.88 -31.95 9.43
CA TYR A 34 -26.67 -31.17 9.23
C TYR A 34 -26.88 -29.72 9.68
N ASP A 35 -26.22 -29.32 10.77
CA ASP A 35 -26.22 -27.92 11.25
C ASP A 35 -24.95 -27.18 10.78
N PRO A 36 -25.05 -26.24 9.81
CA PRO A 36 -23.90 -25.54 9.23
C PRO A 36 -23.13 -24.66 10.23
N LYS A 37 -23.66 -24.42 11.43
CA LYS A 37 -23.00 -23.63 12.49
C LYS A 37 -21.88 -24.38 13.22
N LEU A 38 -21.89 -25.72 13.20
CA LEU A 38 -20.88 -26.56 13.85
C LEU A 38 -19.66 -26.84 12.98
N LYS A 39 -19.60 -26.29 11.75
CA LYS A 39 -18.44 -26.44 10.87
C LYS A 39 -17.23 -25.76 11.53
N PRO A 40 -16.14 -26.50 11.84
CA PRO A 40 -14.96 -25.91 12.45
C PRO A 40 -14.40 -24.84 11.49
N LYS A 41 -14.44 -23.58 11.92
CA LYS A 41 -13.94 -22.45 11.13
C LYS A 41 -12.46 -22.69 10.83
N LYS A 42 -12.04 -22.48 9.58
CA LYS A 42 -10.61 -22.58 9.21
C LYS A 42 -9.81 -21.58 10.06
N LEU A 43 -8.95 -22.08 10.93
CA LEU A 43 -8.03 -21.28 11.74
C LEU A 43 -7.23 -20.33 10.84
N LYS A 44 -7.17 -19.05 11.22
CA LYS A 44 -6.43 -18.02 10.47
C LYS A 44 -4.93 -18.38 10.48
N LYS A 45 -4.18 -17.97 9.44
CA LYS A 45 -2.73 -18.29 9.29
C LYS A 45 -1.93 -18.02 10.57
N LYS A 46 -2.23 -16.91 11.25
CA LYS A 46 -1.59 -16.47 12.51
C LYS A 46 -1.88 -17.41 13.70
N GLU A 47 -3.04 -18.05 13.74
CA GLU A 47 -3.43 -19.00 14.79
C GLU A 47 -2.80 -20.37 14.56
N LYS A 48 -2.72 -20.81 13.30
CA LYS A 48 -1.97 -22.01 12.92
C LYS A 48 -0.49 -21.91 13.29
N GLU A 49 0.12 -20.75 13.03
CA GLU A 49 1.52 -20.51 13.38
C GLU A 49 1.76 -20.51 14.90
N LYS A 50 0.83 -19.95 15.69
CA LYS A 50 0.87 -20.04 17.16
C LYS A 50 0.74 -21.48 17.66
N LEU A 51 -0.11 -22.29 17.03
CA LEU A 51 -0.28 -23.70 17.37
C LEU A 51 0.97 -24.50 17.03
N LYS A 52 1.59 -24.23 15.87
CA LYS A 52 2.86 -24.84 15.46
C LYS A 52 4.00 -24.50 16.43
N LYS A 53 4.14 -23.23 16.81
CA LYS A 53 5.13 -22.79 17.82
C LYS A 53 4.88 -23.41 19.20
N LYS A 54 3.62 -23.69 19.57
CA LYS A 54 3.30 -24.42 20.81
C LYS A 54 3.70 -25.89 20.73
N GLN A 55 3.49 -26.53 19.59
CA GLN A 55 3.93 -27.91 19.36
C GLN A 55 5.45 -28.02 19.33
N GLU A 56 6.15 -27.13 18.61
CA GLU A 56 7.62 -27.10 18.56
C GLU A 56 8.22 -26.90 19.97
N LYS A 57 7.65 -26.02 20.79
CA LYS A 57 8.06 -25.86 22.20
C LYS A 57 7.81 -27.07 23.09
N LEU A 58 6.89 -27.96 22.71
CA LEU A 58 6.57 -29.17 23.46
C LEU A 58 7.60 -30.29 23.19
N PHE A 59 8.25 -30.26 22.02
CA PHE A 59 9.25 -31.23 21.57
C PHE A 59 10.70 -30.75 21.71
N ASP A 60 10.90 -29.55 22.26
CA ASP A 60 12.21 -28.96 22.48
C ASP A 60 12.88 -29.67 23.68
N TRP A 61 13.85 -30.56 23.40
CA TRP A 61 14.60 -31.27 24.44
C TRP A 61 15.44 -30.27 25.25
N ARG A 62 15.23 -30.23 26.57
CA ARG A 62 16.02 -29.42 27.50
C ARG A 62 16.76 -30.35 28.46
N PRO A 63 18.05 -30.11 28.75
CA PRO A 63 18.76 -30.87 29.77
C PRO A 63 18.01 -30.76 31.10
N ASP A 64 17.90 -31.89 31.82
CA ASP A 64 17.30 -31.91 33.15
C ASP A 64 18.03 -30.94 34.07
N LYS A 65 17.27 -30.23 34.91
CA LYS A 65 17.82 -29.25 35.85
C LYS A 65 18.88 -29.91 36.74
N LEU A 66 20.06 -29.29 36.82
CA LEU A 66 21.11 -29.70 37.75
C LEU A 66 20.56 -29.68 39.19
N ARG A 67 20.79 -30.77 39.93
CA ARG A 67 20.26 -31.01 41.27
C ARG A 67 20.82 -29.94 42.22
N GLY A 68 20.02 -28.92 42.55
CA GLY A 68 20.41 -27.80 43.41
C GLY A 68 20.00 -26.41 42.89
N GLU A 69 19.55 -26.28 41.63
CA GLU A 69 19.13 -25.00 41.08
C GLU A 69 17.75 -24.56 41.66
N ARG A 70 17.72 -23.39 42.33
CA ARG A 70 16.50 -22.83 42.94
C ARG A 70 15.42 -22.56 41.90
N SER A 71 14.15 -22.68 42.29
CA SER A 71 13.06 -22.57 41.32
C SER A 71 12.84 -21.13 40.85
N LYS A 72 12.48 -20.94 39.58
CA LYS A 72 12.24 -19.61 38.98
C LYS A 72 11.16 -18.74 39.64
N HIS A 73 10.28 -19.33 40.45
CA HIS A 73 9.29 -18.56 41.22
C HIS A 73 9.89 -17.94 42.49
N GLU A 74 11.02 -18.45 42.97
CA GLU A 74 11.73 -17.91 44.14
C GLU A 74 12.42 -16.57 43.84
N SER A 75 12.60 -16.21 42.56
CA SER A 75 13.07 -14.89 42.15
C SER A 75 11.95 -13.84 42.02
N VAL A 76 10.73 -14.17 42.47
CA VAL A 76 9.55 -13.31 42.40
C VAL A 76 9.13 -12.91 43.81
N VAL A 77 9.03 -11.60 44.05
CA VAL A 77 8.57 -11.02 45.32
C VAL A 77 7.21 -10.37 45.11
N ILE A 78 6.31 -10.60 46.07
CA ILE A 78 4.99 -9.99 46.13
C ILE A 78 4.97 -8.99 47.27
N LEU A 79 4.66 -7.75 46.95
CA LEU A 79 4.37 -6.71 47.92
C LEU A 79 2.85 -6.61 48.09
N LYS A 80 2.38 -6.68 49.32
CA LYS A 80 0.97 -6.45 49.69
C LYS A 80 0.84 -5.13 50.45
N ASN A 81 -0.36 -4.54 50.40
CA ASN A 81 -0.74 -3.31 51.10
C ASN A 81 0.01 -2.04 50.62
N LEU A 82 0.28 -1.95 49.31
CA LEU A 82 1.05 -0.85 48.73
C LEU A 82 0.21 0.42 48.48
N PHE A 83 -1.06 0.29 48.11
CA PHE A 83 -1.95 1.41 47.79
C PHE A 83 -3.43 1.02 47.99
N GLU A 84 -4.31 2.03 48.13
CA GLU A 84 -5.76 1.82 47.99
C GLU A 84 -6.19 1.98 46.52
N PRO A 85 -7.04 1.09 45.99
CA PRO A 85 -7.55 1.22 44.61
C PRO A 85 -8.22 2.56 44.34
N LYS A 86 -8.88 3.16 45.35
CA LYS A 86 -9.62 4.43 45.23
C LYS A 86 -8.73 5.65 44.99
N LEU A 87 -7.43 5.59 45.32
CA LEU A 87 -6.48 6.69 45.08
C LEU A 87 -6.21 6.87 43.58
N PHE A 88 -6.25 5.78 42.81
CA PHE A 88 -5.97 5.80 41.38
C PHE A 88 -7.12 6.28 40.51
N ASP A 89 -8.34 6.27 41.03
CA ASP A 89 -9.49 6.85 40.34
C ASP A 89 -9.48 8.39 40.39
N LYS A 90 -8.74 8.98 41.35
CA LYS A 90 -8.63 10.44 41.52
C LYS A 90 -7.40 11.03 40.85
N GLU A 91 -6.24 10.38 40.98
CA GLU A 91 -4.96 10.90 40.45
C GLU A 91 -4.13 9.78 39.82
N VAL A 92 -4.16 9.73 38.47
CA VAL A 92 -3.45 8.70 37.68
C VAL A 92 -1.93 8.90 37.68
N SER A 93 -1.46 10.12 37.95
CA SER A 93 -0.04 10.50 38.02
C SER A 93 0.69 9.83 39.19
N LEU A 94 0.03 9.62 40.33
CA LEU A 94 0.63 8.97 41.51
C LEU A 94 1.12 7.55 41.21
N ILE A 95 0.53 6.84 40.25
CA ILE A 95 0.96 5.47 39.87
C ILE A 95 2.39 5.46 39.35
N LEU A 96 2.79 6.50 38.61
CA LEU A 96 4.12 6.57 38.01
C LEU A 96 5.18 6.89 39.06
N GLU A 97 4.85 7.74 40.02
CA GLU A 97 5.72 8.11 41.15
C GLU A 97 5.96 6.89 42.05
N TYR A 98 4.90 6.19 42.47
CA TYR A 98 5.02 4.96 43.27
C TYR A 98 5.82 3.86 42.57
N LYS A 99 5.72 3.77 41.23
CA LYS A 99 6.53 2.83 40.43
C LYS A 99 8.01 3.20 40.42
N GLN A 100 8.31 4.50 40.41
CA GLN A 100 9.67 5.00 40.36
C GLN A 100 10.35 4.81 41.71
N ASP A 101 9.67 5.18 42.81
CA ASP A 101 10.17 5.01 44.18
C ASP A 101 10.44 3.53 44.51
N LEU A 102 9.53 2.63 44.15
CA LEU A 102 9.73 1.20 44.37
C LEU A 102 10.84 0.62 43.51
N ARG A 103 11.03 1.15 42.29
CA ARG A 103 12.14 0.73 41.43
C ARG A 103 13.48 1.16 42.02
N GLU A 104 13.58 2.37 42.55
CA GLU A 104 14.80 2.86 43.20
C GLU A 104 15.16 2.04 44.44
N GLU A 105 14.18 1.72 45.29
CA GLU A 105 14.42 0.90 46.48
C GLU A 105 14.75 -0.56 46.13
N CYS A 106 14.10 -1.14 45.13
CA CYS A 106 14.37 -2.53 44.72
C CYS A 106 15.67 -2.67 43.93
N SER A 107 16.13 -1.61 43.25
CA SER A 107 17.43 -1.61 42.56
C SER A 107 18.61 -1.70 43.52
N LYS A 108 18.43 -1.39 44.81
CA LYS A 108 19.46 -1.55 45.85
C LYS A 108 19.69 -3.01 46.24
N CYS A 109 18.73 -3.90 45.95
CA CYS A 109 18.78 -5.32 46.29
C CYS A 109 19.30 -6.21 45.15
N GLY A 110 19.24 -5.74 43.89
CA GLY A 110 19.76 -6.45 42.72
C GLY A 110 19.05 -6.08 41.41
N ASP A 111 19.42 -6.77 40.32
CA ASP A 111 18.91 -6.49 38.96
C ASP A 111 17.43 -6.90 38.77
N LEU A 112 16.62 -5.93 38.35
CA LEU A 112 15.19 -6.09 38.11
C LEU A 112 14.88 -6.51 36.66
N ASN A 113 14.19 -7.63 36.47
CA ASN A 113 13.72 -8.08 35.16
C ASN A 113 12.39 -7.41 34.76
N SER A 114 11.43 -7.31 35.68
CA SER A 114 10.16 -6.64 35.42
C SER A 114 9.40 -6.32 36.72
N MET A 115 8.58 -5.27 36.68
CA MET A 115 7.69 -4.88 37.77
C MET A 115 6.28 -4.68 37.23
N LEU A 116 5.30 -5.35 37.84
CA LEU A 116 3.89 -5.32 37.45
C LEU A 116 3.04 -4.95 38.67
N PRO A 117 2.60 -3.69 38.81
CA PRO A 117 1.61 -3.34 39.81
C PRO A 117 0.22 -3.84 39.37
N CYS A 118 -0.43 -4.62 40.23
CA CYS A 118 -1.78 -5.11 39.98
C CYS A 118 -2.80 -4.04 40.40
N GLN A 119 -3.04 -3.09 39.50
CA GLN A 119 -3.81 -1.85 39.74
C GLN A 119 -5.25 -2.02 40.27
N ARG A 120 -5.85 -3.22 40.15
CA ARG A 120 -7.26 -3.46 40.54
C ARG A 120 -7.43 -4.47 41.70
N ASN A 121 -6.35 -4.92 42.33
CA ASN A 121 -6.47 -5.82 43.48
C ASN A 121 -6.89 -5.00 44.72
N PRO A 122 -7.99 -5.34 45.44
CA PRO A 122 -8.40 -4.65 46.67
C PRO A 122 -7.32 -4.57 47.74
N GLU A 123 -6.34 -5.48 47.73
CA GLU A 123 -5.20 -5.52 48.67
C GLU A 123 -3.95 -4.74 48.21
N GLY A 124 -4.00 -4.05 47.06
CA GLY A 124 -2.91 -3.18 46.59
C GLY A 124 -1.60 -3.94 46.36
N VAL A 125 -1.66 -4.98 45.51
CA VAL A 125 -0.54 -5.92 45.32
C VAL A 125 0.36 -5.52 44.15
N ALA A 126 1.68 -5.61 44.32
CA ALA A 126 2.66 -5.45 43.25
C ALA A 126 3.57 -6.69 43.15
N GLN A 127 3.79 -7.15 41.92
CA GLN A 127 4.70 -8.26 41.63
C GLN A 127 6.02 -7.73 41.08
N ILE A 128 7.12 -8.16 41.69
CA ILE A 128 8.49 -7.79 41.33
C ILE A 128 9.26 -9.04 40.95
N ASN A 129 9.86 -9.05 39.76
CA ASN A 129 10.64 -10.17 39.26
C ASN A 129 12.13 -9.78 39.20
N PHE A 130 12.96 -10.48 39.97
CA PHE A 130 14.41 -10.34 39.97
C PHE A 130 15.08 -11.33 39.01
N ARG A 131 16.32 -11.02 38.62
CA ARG A 131 17.14 -11.90 37.79
C ARG A 131 17.72 -13.07 38.59
N GLU A 132 18.04 -12.82 39.85
CA GLU A 132 18.65 -13.78 40.76
C GLU A 132 17.75 -13.99 41.99
N PRO A 133 17.61 -15.23 42.51
CA PRO A 133 16.79 -15.51 43.67
C PRO A 133 17.35 -14.94 44.98
N GLU A 134 18.67 -14.75 45.07
CA GLU A 134 19.33 -14.14 46.24
C GLU A 134 18.94 -12.67 46.41
N ALA A 135 18.76 -11.94 45.30
CA ALA A 135 18.26 -10.57 45.30
C ALA A 135 16.80 -10.48 45.79
N ALA A 136 15.99 -11.51 45.54
CA ALA A 136 14.61 -11.58 46.02
C ALA A 136 14.55 -11.76 47.55
N ASP A 137 15.41 -12.60 48.13
CA ASP A 137 15.52 -12.80 49.59
C ASP A 137 16.02 -11.53 50.30
N ALA A 138 17.00 -10.83 49.71
CA ALA A 138 17.47 -9.53 50.19
C ALA A 138 16.37 -8.47 50.14
N CYS A 139 15.57 -8.46 49.07
CA CYS A 139 14.44 -7.53 48.91
C CYS A 139 13.33 -7.78 49.94
N VAL A 140 13.00 -9.04 50.22
CA VAL A 140 12.03 -9.40 51.28
C VAL A 140 12.53 -8.93 52.64
N THR A 141 13.82 -9.14 52.95
CA THR A 141 14.40 -8.70 54.22
C THR A 141 14.38 -7.17 54.38
N LEU A 142 14.56 -6.43 53.28
CA LEU A 142 14.63 -4.97 53.28
C LEU A 142 13.25 -4.29 53.29
N LEU A 143 12.25 -4.88 52.63
CA LEU A 143 10.93 -4.27 52.46
C LEU A 143 9.88 -4.81 53.44
N ASN A 144 10.07 -6.00 54.01
CA ASN A 144 9.09 -6.57 54.91
C ASN A 144 8.98 -5.76 56.22
N GLY A 145 7.82 -5.16 56.44
CA GLY A 145 7.53 -4.35 57.64
C GLY A 145 8.03 -2.91 57.57
N ARG A 146 8.46 -2.43 56.40
CA ARG A 146 8.83 -1.02 56.19
C ARG A 146 7.58 -0.16 56.02
N TRP A 147 7.68 1.11 56.40
CA TRP A 147 6.62 2.09 56.16
C TRP A 147 6.79 2.69 54.76
N PHE A 148 5.72 2.67 53.97
CA PHE A 148 5.63 3.29 52.66
C PHE A 148 4.40 4.22 52.68
N GLY A 149 4.63 5.53 52.68
CA GLY A 149 3.60 6.51 52.99
C GLY A 149 3.05 6.36 54.42
N GLN A 150 1.73 6.23 54.57
CA GLN A 150 1.05 6.06 55.87
C GLN A 150 0.81 4.58 56.25
N ARG A 151 1.40 3.61 55.54
CA ARG A 151 1.11 2.18 55.74
C ARG A 151 2.36 1.32 55.84
N LYS A 152 2.23 0.21 56.55
CA LYS A 152 3.26 -0.83 56.65
C LYS A 152 3.06 -1.85 55.54
N ILE A 153 4.06 -2.01 54.68
CA ILE A 153 4.06 -2.98 53.58
C ILE A 153 4.57 -4.34 54.06
N THR A 154 4.09 -5.41 53.44
CA THR A 154 4.56 -6.78 53.68
C THR A 154 5.08 -7.36 52.38
N ALA A 155 6.31 -7.87 52.42
CA ALA A 155 6.99 -8.47 51.27
C ALA A 155 7.15 -9.98 51.50
N GLU A 156 6.74 -10.79 50.53
CA GLU A 156 6.82 -12.26 50.59
C GLU A 156 7.31 -12.81 49.25
N THR A 157 8.14 -13.85 49.28
CA THR A 157 8.54 -14.60 48.07
C THR A 157 7.35 -15.41 47.54
N TRP A 158 7.21 -15.46 46.21
CA TRP A 158 6.05 -16.08 45.57
C TRP A 158 6.13 -17.60 45.55
N ASP A 159 5.01 -18.24 45.92
CA ASP A 159 4.85 -19.69 46.03
C ASP A 159 4.68 -20.43 44.68
N GLY A 160 4.62 -19.70 43.56
CA GLY A 160 4.48 -20.27 42.21
C GLY A 160 3.07 -20.77 41.86
N LYS A 161 2.10 -20.70 42.78
CA LYS A 161 0.73 -21.23 42.58
C LYS A 161 -0.35 -20.15 42.66
N THR A 162 -0.16 -19.13 43.49
CA THR A 162 -1.15 -18.06 43.66
C THR A 162 -1.20 -17.16 42.42
N LYS A 163 -2.36 -17.10 41.75
CA LYS A 163 -2.61 -16.22 40.60
C LYS A 163 -3.41 -15.00 41.04
N TYR A 164 -2.78 -13.83 41.07
CA TYR A 164 -3.42 -12.54 41.43
C TYR A 164 -4.15 -11.87 40.25
N LYS A 165 -4.60 -12.66 39.27
CA LYS A 165 -5.35 -12.14 38.11
C LYS A 165 -6.84 -12.29 38.40
N ILE A 166 -7.50 -11.16 38.66
CA ILE A 166 -8.96 -11.11 38.87
C ILE A 166 -9.65 -11.65 37.60
N VAL A 167 -10.49 -12.65 37.79
CA VAL A 167 -11.46 -13.11 36.78
C VAL A 167 -12.69 -12.23 36.99
N GLU A 168 -13.08 -11.43 35.99
CA GLU A 168 -14.32 -10.64 36.03
C GLU A 168 -15.49 -11.62 36.29
N THR A 169 -16.37 -11.29 37.23
CA THR A 169 -17.60 -12.06 37.45
C THR A 169 -18.55 -11.88 36.26
N ASP A 170 -19.39 -12.87 35.95
CA ASP A 170 -20.31 -12.80 34.80
C ASP A 170 -21.25 -11.58 34.85
N THR A 171 -21.57 -11.12 36.07
CA THR A 171 -22.34 -9.90 36.32
C THR A 171 -21.59 -8.63 35.93
N GLU A 172 -20.28 -8.55 36.17
CA GLU A 172 -19.44 -7.42 35.77
C GLU A 172 -19.19 -7.42 34.25
N ILE A 173 -19.12 -8.60 33.64
CA ILE A 173 -19.04 -8.77 32.18
C ILE A 173 -20.33 -8.25 31.52
N GLN A 174 -21.50 -8.57 32.07
CA GLN A 174 -22.78 -8.08 31.54
C GLN A 174 -22.96 -6.57 31.74
N GLN A 175 -22.57 -6.02 32.89
CA GLN A 175 -22.60 -4.57 33.10
C GLN A 175 -21.64 -3.84 32.16
N ARG A 176 -20.47 -4.43 31.88
CA ARG A 176 -19.55 -3.91 30.87
C ARG A 176 -20.17 -3.97 29.47
N LEU A 177 -20.82 -5.07 29.09
CA LEU A 177 -21.52 -5.20 27.80
C LEU A 177 -22.67 -4.18 27.66
N GLN A 178 -23.52 -4.01 28.67
CA GLN A 178 -24.59 -3.01 28.65
C GLN A 178 -24.06 -1.57 28.55
N LYS A 179 -22.94 -1.27 29.23
CA LYS A 179 -22.27 0.03 29.11
C LYS A 179 -21.67 0.23 27.71
N TRP A 180 -21.23 -0.85 27.07
CA TRP A 180 -20.75 -0.86 25.69
C TRP A 180 -21.89 -0.70 24.68
N ASP A 181 -23.05 -1.33 24.88
CA ASP A 181 -24.22 -1.17 24.00
C ASP A 181 -24.75 0.26 24.07
N LYS A 182 -24.83 0.86 25.27
CA LYS A 182 -25.21 2.27 25.44
C LYS A 182 -24.18 3.24 24.84
N PHE A 183 -22.89 2.86 24.84
CA PHE A 183 -21.82 3.59 24.15
C PHE A 183 -21.89 3.45 22.63
N LEU A 184 -22.35 2.30 22.10
CA LEU A 184 -22.61 2.11 20.68
C LEU A 184 -23.84 2.87 20.21
N GLU A 185 -24.93 2.89 20.97
CA GLU A 185 -26.13 3.68 20.63
C GLU A 185 -25.87 5.20 20.65
N THR A 186 -25.14 5.71 21.66
CA THR A 186 -24.69 7.11 21.67
C THR A 186 -23.59 7.39 20.65
N GLY A 187 -22.76 6.39 20.32
CA GLY A 187 -21.75 6.43 19.27
C GLY A 187 -22.33 6.39 17.86
N GLU A 188 -23.49 5.77 17.66
CA GLU A 188 -24.25 5.70 16.40
C GLU A 188 -25.01 7.00 16.16
N ALA A 189 -25.68 7.55 17.18
CA ALA A 189 -26.29 8.89 17.10
C ALA A 189 -25.22 10.01 16.94
N ALA A 190 -24.06 9.88 17.59
CA ALA A 190 -22.92 10.75 17.34
C ALA A 190 -22.26 10.50 15.97
N ASN A 191 -22.38 9.29 15.39
CA ASN A 191 -21.89 8.97 14.04
C ASN A 191 -22.79 9.54 12.94
N GLU A 192 -24.10 9.63 13.17
CA GLU A 192 -25.02 10.29 12.24
C GLU A 192 -24.78 11.80 12.19
N ASN A 193 -24.59 12.46 13.34
CA ASN A 193 -24.17 13.87 13.38
C ASN A 193 -22.70 14.09 12.97
N LYS A 194 -21.83 13.05 12.98
CA LYS A 194 -20.49 13.09 12.34
C LYS A 194 -20.51 12.83 10.85
N ARG A 195 -21.56 12.22 10.30
CA ARG A 195 -21.73 12.02 8.86
C ARG A 195 -22.15 13.33 8.19
N GLU A 196 -22.90 14.19 8.86
CA GLU A 196 -23.24 15.53 8.33
C GLU A 196 -22.10 16.56 8.42
N THR A 197 -21.02 16.28 9.16
CA THR A 197 -19.82 17.14 9.25
C THR A 197 -18.63 16.65 8.40
N LYS A 198 -18.82 15.58 7.60
CA LYS A 198 -17.77 14.93 6.78
C LYS A 198 -17.59 15.51 5.37
N THR A 199 -17.83 16.80 5.17
CA THR A 199 -17.57 17.47 3.88
C THR A 199 -16.11 17.88 3.67
N ASP A 200 -15.22 17.63 4.64
CA ASP A 200 -13.83 18.13 4.65
C ASP A 200 -12.73 17.05 4.41
N GLU A 201 -13.11 15.90 3.80
CA GLU A 201 -12.17 14.85 3.38
C GLU A 201 -11.53 15.11 2.00
N LYS A 202 -12.00 16.11 1.24
CA LYS A 202 -11.55 16.40 -0.12
C LYS A 202 -10.20 17.12 -0.13
N GLY A 203 -9.22 16.57 -0.86
CA GLY A 203 -7.93 17.21 -1.14
C GLY A 203 -6.76 16.84 -0.21
N ARG A 204 -6.86 15.74 0.57
CA ARG A 204 -5.74 15.24 1.38
C ARG A 204 -4.81 14.38 0.54
N VAL A 205 -3.50 14.60 0.68
CA VAL A 205 -2.46 13.80 0.02
C VAL A 205 -1.93 12.74 0.99
N PHE A 206 -1.92 11.49 0.53
CA PHE A 206 -1.30 10.36 1.23
C PHE A 206 -0.14 9.81 0.41
N VAL A 207 0.97 9.56 1.09
CA VAL A 207 2.23 9.11 0.48
C VAL A 207 2.78 7.89 1.21
N PHE A 208 3.45 7.02 0.47
CA PHE A 208 4.16 5.84 0.97
C PHE A 208 5.20 5.39 -0.06
N GLY A 209 6.05 4.45 0.33
CA GLY A 209 7.16 3.96 -0.47
C GLY A 209 8.50 4.58 -0.05
N ASN A 210 9.40 4.70 -1.02
CA ASN A 210 10.75 5.19 -0.78
C ASN A 210 10.80 6.72 -0.62
N ASN A 211 11.74 7.17 0.19
CA ASN A 211 11.90 8.55 0.61
C ASN A 211 13.37 8.98 0.70
N ASP A 212 14.31 8.25 0.09
CA ASP A 212 15.75 8.55 0.15
C ASP A 212 16.08 10.00 -0.26
N TYR A 213 15.29 10.59 -1.16
CA TYR A 213 15.43 11.97 -1.64
C TYR A 213 14.44 12.94 -1.00
N GLY A 214 13.61 12.48 -0.06
CA GLY A 214 12.53 13.28 0.52
C GLY A 214 11.30 13.39 -0.39
N GLN A 215 11.16 12.52 -1.40
CA GLN A 215 10.07 12.55 -2.39
C GLN A 215 8.67 12.33 -1.80
N LEU A 216 8.56 11.90 -0.54
CA LEU A 216 7.28 11.82 0.16
C LEU A 216 6.82 13.15 0.76
N GLY A 217 7.69 14.16 0.89
CA GLY A 217 7.27 15.49 1.36
C GLY A 217 6.91 15.54 2.85
N LEU A 218 7.40 14.59 3.65
CA LEU A 218 7.11 14.47 5.08
C LEU A 218 8.05 15.31 5.98
N GLY A 219 9.01 16.03 5.39
CA GLY A 219 10.04 16.80 6.10
C GLY A 219 11.23 15.96 6.58
N HIS A 220 11.27 14.67 6.24
CA HIS A 220 12.38 13.76 6.53
C HIS A 220 12.65 12.85 5.34
N LYS A 221 13.77 12.12 5.35
CA LYS A 221 14.18 11.16 4.29
C LYS A 221 13.96 9.67 4.63
N ASN A 222 13.24 9.39 5.72
CA ASN A 222 12.94 8.00 6.11
C ASN A 222 11.85 7.36 5.23
N VAL A 223 12.08 6.10 4.83
CA VAL A 223 11.10 5.25 4.11
C VAL A 223 9.81 5.11 4.90
N THR A 224 8.68 5.12 4.19
CA THR A 224 7.34 5.05 4.81
C THR A 224 6.52 3.92 4.20
N VAL A 225 6.28 2.86 4.96
CA VAL A 225 5.58 1.66 4.45
C VAL A 225 4.06 1.82 4.46
N LYS A 226 3.51 2.72 5.29
CA LYS A 226 2.07 2.92 5.42
C LYS A 226 1.66 4.27 4.84
N PRO A 227 0.52 4.36 4.12
CA PRO A 227 -0.01 5.64 3.64
C PRO A 227 -0.05 6.69 4.76
N SER A 228 0.75 7.73 4.60
CA SER A 228 0.93 8.81 5.57
C SER A 228 0.47 10.12 4.97
N CYS A 229 -0.30 10.90 5.73
CA CYS A 229 -0.87 12.15 5.23
C CYS A 229 0.12 13.30 5.34
N ILE A 230 0.34 14.03 4.24
CA ILE A 230 1.14 15.26 4.23
C ILE A 230 0.35 16.37 4.92
N LYS A 231 0.74 16.72 6.15
CA LYS A 231 0.00 17.69 6.97
C LYS A 231 0.11 19.13 6.44
N THR A 232 1.23 19.47 5.81
CA THR A 232 1.51 20.82 5.28
C THR A 232 0.58 21.20 4.12
N LEU A 233 0.09 20.24 3.35
CA LEU A 233 -0.82 20.46 2.22
C LEU A 233 -2.30 20.41 2.60
N LYS A 234 -2.64 20.15 3.86
CA LYS A 234 -4.04 20.11 4.32
C LYS A 234 -4.81 21.42 4.07
N PRO A 235 -4.23 22.62 4.29
CA PRO A 235 -4.95 23.87 4.06
C PRO A 235 -5.22 24.14 2.59
N GLU A 236 -4.34 23.68 1.70
CA GLU A 236 -4.34 24.05 0.28
C GLU A 236 -5.17 23.12 -0.61
N LYS A 237 -5.70 21.99 -0.08
CA LYS A 237 -6.54 21.01 -0.81
C LYS A 237 -5.98 20.63 -2.20
N ALA A 238 -5.17 19.57 -2.25
CA ALA A 238 -4.58 19.07 -3.49
C ALA A 238 -5.64 18.62 -4.52
N VAL A 239 -5.39 18.94 -5.80
CA VAL A 239 -6.28 18.65 -6.94
C VAL A 239 -5.61 17.74 -7.96
N LEU A 240 -4.35 18.03 -8.32
CA LEU A 240 -3.54 17.19 -9.20
C LEU A 240 -2.26 16.79 -8.48
N ILE A 241 -1.76 15.63 -8.84
CA ILE A 241 -0.48 15.11 -8.36
C ILE A 241 0.25 14.60 -9.60
N ALA A 242 1.57 14.56 -9.59
CA ALA A 242 2.40 13.74 -10.47
C ALA A 242 3.62 13.27 -9.69
N CYS A 243 4.09 12.05 -9.92
CA CYS A 243 5.32 11.53 -9.33
C CYS A 243 6.27 11.18 -10.46
N GLY A 244 7.47 11.71 -10.39
CA GLY A 244 8.57 11.31 -11.25
C GLY A 244 9.36 10.16 -10.65
N ARG A 245 10.64 10.06 -11.01
CA ARG A 245 11.50 9.00 -10.44
C ARG A 245 11.75 9.18 -8.94
N ALA A 246 12.06 10.41 -8.55
CA ALA A 246 12.45 10.75 -7.18
C ALA A 246 11.94 12.14 -6.75
N HIS A 247 10.90 12.65 -7.39
CA HIS A 247 10.29 13.93 -7.05
C HIS A 247 8.77 13.87 -7.26
N THR A 248 8.05 14.78 -6.61
CA THR A 248 6.59 14.83 -6.64
C THR A 248 6.15 16.26 -6.91
N LEU A 249 5.16 16.43 -7.79
CA LEU A 249 4.47 17.67 -8.09
C LEU A 249 3.03 17.60 -7.59
N VAL A 250 2.51 18.70 -7.06
CA VAL A 250 1.10 18.82 -6.65
C VAL A 250 0.55 20.19 -6.98
N SER A 251 -0.59 20.22 -7.66
CA SER A 251 -1.39 21.43 -7.80
C SER A 251 -2.55 21.42 -6.80
N THR A 252 -2.96 22.61 -6.41
CA THR A 252 -3.96 22.87 -5.36
C THR A 252 -5.19 23.53 -5.95
N ASN A 253 -6.30 23.52 -5.21
CA ASN A 253 -7.54 24.15 -5.69
C ASN A 253 -7.44 25.68 -5.80
N SER A 254 -6.45 26.28 -5.13
CA SER A 254 -6.14 27.71 -5.23
C SER A 254 -5.20 28.04 -6.38
N GLY A 255 -4.94 27.10 -7.30
CA GLY A 255 -4.02 27.28 -8.43
C GLY A 255 -2.53 27.26 -8.08
N LYS A 256 -2.14 27.02 -6.81
CA LYS A 256 -0.71 26.96 -6.43
C LYS A 256 -0.12 25.61 -6.80
N LEU A 257 1.11 25.63 -7.29
CA LEU A 257 1.92 24.45 -7.58
C LEU A 257 2.99 24.27 -6.49
N PHE A 258 3.16 23.04 -6.03
CA PHE A 258 4.18 22.63 -5.08
C PHE A 258 4.99 21.46 -5.63
N SER A 259 6.28 21.43 -5.30
CA SER A 259 7.20 20.36 -5.66
C SER A 259 8.12 20.00 -4.49
N TRP A 260 8.56 18.75 -4.43
CA TRP A 260 9.54 18.27 -3.45
C TRP A 260 10.19 16.96 -3.91
N GLY A 261 11.30 16.59 -3.29
CA GLY A 261 12.13 15.42 -3.58
C GLY A 261 13.52 15.80 -4.07
N SER A 262 14.06 14.97 -4.95
CA SER A 262 15.34 15.16 -5.64
C SER A 262 15.28 16.42 -6.52
N ASN A 263 16.34 17.22 -6.51
CA ASN A 263 16.44 18.44 -7.31
C ASN A 263 17.77 18.61 -8.07
N SER A 264 18.55 17.55 -8.24
CA SER A 264 19.89 17.62 -8.86
C SER A 264 19.94 18.30 -10.22
N ASP A 265 18.84 18.25 -10.98
CA ASP A 265 18.73 18.81 -12.33
C ASP A 265 17.70 19.95 -12.41
N GLY A 266 17.26 20.50 -11.27
CA GLY A 266 16.24 21.54 -11.24
C GLY A 266 14.81 21.04 -11.47
N GLN A 267 14.55 19.74 -11.39
CA GLN A 267 13.22 19.14 -11.61
C GLN A 267 12.14 19.64 -10.62
N LEU A 268 12.53 20.31 -9.52
CA LEU A 268 11.56 20.95 -8.65
C LEU A 268 11.08 22.31 -9.16
N GLY A 269 11.81 22.98 -10.06
CA GLY A 269 11.39 24.26 -10.64
C GLY A 269 11.43 25.43 -9.66
N VAL A 270 12.24 25.34 -8.61
CA VAL A 270 12.30 26.34 -7.51
C VAL A 270 13.43 27.36 -7.67
N GLY A 271 14.15 27.34 -8.79
CA GLY A 271 15.24 28.27 -9.10
C GLY A 271 16.61 27.85 -8.54
N ASP A 272 16.72 26.64 -7.99
CA ASP A 272 17.97 26.05 -7.51
C ASP A 272 18.01 24.54 -7.78
N ILE A 273 19.09 23.88 -7.35
CA ILE A 273 19.34 22.43 -7.49
C ILE A 273 19.33 21.68 -6.15
N ALA A 274 18.77 22.27 -5.09
CA ALA A 274 18.78 21.69 -3.75
C ALA A 274 17.57 20.79 -3.50
N ASP A 275 17.82 19.54 -3.06
CA ASP A 275 16.76 18.60 -2.66
C ASP A 275 15.86 19.19 -1.57
N ARG A 276 14.55 18.92 -1.67
CA ARG A 276 13.56 19.39 -0.69
C ARG A 276 12.77 18.22 -0.12
N ALA A 277 12.86 17.97 1.18
CA ALA A 277 12.07 16.92 1.83
C ALA A 277 10.64 17.35 2.21
N ALA A 278 10.28 18.62 1.96
CA ALA A 278 8.98 19.19 2.26
C ALA A 278 8.43 19.95 1.05
N PRO A 279 7.09 20.01 0.87
CA PRO A 279 6.46 20.74 -0.21
C PRO A 279 6.96 22.18 -0.29
N THR A 280 7.57 22.53 -1.41
CA THR A 280 8.06 23.87 -1.72
C THR A 280 7.22 24.45 -2.84
N ARG A 281 6.84 25.72 -2.72
CA ARG A 281 6.04 26.39 -3.75
C ARG A 281 6.88 26.63 -5.00
N VAL A 282 6.31 26.27 -6.15
CA VAL A 282 6.83 26.59 -7.49
C VAL A 282 6.20 27.90 -7.95
N MET A 283 7.02 28.78 -8.52
CA MET A 283 6.60 30.08 -9.04
C MET A 283 6.74 30.11 -10.57
N GLY A 284 6.12 31.08 -11.24
CA GLY A 284 6.28 31.29 -12.69
C GLY A 284 5.11 30.81 -13.55
N ILE A 285 4.14 30.08 -12.97
CA ILE A 285 2.89 29.70 -13.65
C ILE A 285 1.74 30.46 -12.98
N GLN A 286 1.02 31.26 -13.77
CA GLN A 286 -0.11 32.08 -13.27
C GLN A 286 -1.46 31.44 -13.58
N ASP A 287 -1.57 30.73 -14.70
CA ASP A 287 -2.81 30.08 -15.13
C ASP A 287 -3.12 28.80 -14.37
N ASP A 288 -4.40 28.43 -14.38
CA ASP A 288 -4.88 27.20 -13.75
C ASP A 288 -4.29 25.96 -14.44
N VAL A 289 -3.55 25.16 -13.67
CA VAL A 289 -2.95 23.91 -14.14
C VAL A 289 -4.03 22.82 -14.20
N ILE A 290 -4.23 22.24 -15.39
CA ILE A 290 -5.21 21.17 -15.66
C ILE A 290 -4.58 19.78 -15.67
N GLN A 291 -3.28 19.67 -15.95
CA GLN A 291 -2.55 18.41 -15.95
C GLN A 291 -1.11 18.63 -15.47
N LEU A 292 -0.61 17.68 -14.68
CA LEU A 292 0.79 17.60 -14.26
C LEU A 292 1.40 16.30 -14.80
N SER A 293 2.68 16.36 -15.13
CA SER A 293 3.45 15.19 -15.53
C SER A 293 4.87 15.32 -15.00
N ALA A 294 5.44 14.20 -14.57
CA ALA A 294 6.77 14.15 -13.99
C ALA A 294 7.52 12.92 -14.53
N GLY A 295 8.68 13.14 -15.13
CA GLY A 295 9.53 12.11 -15.70
C GLY A 295 10.63 11.66 -14.73
N CYS A 296 11.75 11.19 -15.27
CA CYS A 296 12.90 10.79 -14.44
C CYS A 296 13.49 12.00 -13.69
N VAL A 297 13.84 13.01 -14.47
CA VAL A 297 14.49 14.27 -14.04
C VAL A 297 13.86 15.50 -14.71
N SER A 298 12.68 15.32 -15.29
CA SER A 298 11.89 16.38 -15.94
C SER A 298 10.54 16.53 -15.27
N SER A 299 9.97 17.72 -15.40
CA SER A 299 8.67 18.08 -14.86
C SER A 299 7.93 18.96 -15.84
N ALA A 300 6.61 18.86 -15.80
CA ALA A 300 5.77 19.66 -16.66
C ALA A 300 4.38 19.92 -16.08
N ALA A 301 3.82 21.06 -16.49
CA ALA A 301 2.48 21.51 -16.15
C ALA A 301 1.79 22.05 -17.40
N LEU A 302 0.60 21.52 -17.68
CA LEU A 302 -0.28 22.01 -18.73
C LEU A 302 -1.37 22.88 -18.11
N THR A 303 -1.54 24.08 -18.64
CA THR A 303 -2.52 25.07 -18.19
C THR A 303 -3.84 24.95 -18.96
N GLY A 304 -4.93 25.50 -18.41
CA GLY A 304 -6.25 25.51 -19.06
C GLY A 304 -6.29 26.27 -20.37
N THR A 305 -5.39 27.24 -20.56
CA THR A 305 -5.20 28.00 -21.80
C THR A 305 -4.54 27.18 -22.91
N GLY A 306 -4.00 25.99 -22.60
CA GLY A 306 -3.28 25.16 -23.56
C GLY A 306 -1.78 25.38 -23.61
N GLN A 307 -1.24 26.20 -22.70
CA GLN A 307 0.19 26.45 -22.61
C GLN A 307 0.88 25.38 -21.76
N LEU A 308 2.00 24.87 -22.28
CA LEU A 308 2.80 23.85 -21.64
C LEU A 308 4.06 24.45 -21.02
N TYR A 309 4.20 24.32 -19.70
CA TYR A 309 5.41 24.68 -18.97
C TYR A 309 6.24 23.44 -18.66
N VAL A 310 7.54 23.52 -18.88
CA VAL A 310 8.52 22.43 -18.68
C VAL A 310 9.73 22.93 -17.88
N TRP A 311 10.33 22.06 -17.08
CA TRP A 311 11.56 22.33 -16.33
C TRP A 311 12.26 21.02 -15.91
N GLY A 312 13.50 21.12 -15.44
CA GLY A 312 14.37 19.99 -15.10
C GLY A 312 15.51 19.80 -16.11
N SER A 313 15.96 18.55 -16.28
CA SER A 313 17.03 18.24 -17.24
C SER A 313 16.56 18.32 -18.68
N ASN A 314 17.38 18.93 -19.54
CA ASN A 314 17.21 18.94 -20.99
C ASN A 314 18.42 18.34 -21.74
N SER A 315 19.24 17.53 -21.06
CA SER A 315 20.49 16.98 -21.64
C SER A 315 20.25 16.12 -22.89
N ASP A 316 19.07 15.50 -22.98
CA ASP A 316 18.64 14.68 -24.11
C ASP A 316 17.56 15.36 -24.97
N GLY A 317 17.25 16.64 -24.70
CA GLY A 317 16.16 17.34 -25.36
C GLY A 317 14.76 17.01 -24.83
N GLN A 318 14.64 16.33 -23.68
CA GLN A 318 13.38 15.83 -23.12
C GLN A 318 12.41 16.93 -22.66
N LEU A 319 12.84 18.21 -22.64
CA LEU A 319 11.97 19.37 -22.41
C LEU A 319 11.49 20.01 -23.72
N GLY A 320 12.10 19.71 -24.87
CA GLY A 320 11.67 20.26 -26.15
C GLY A 320 12.07 21.73 -26.36
N LEU A 321 13.07 22.20 -25.62
CA LEU A 321 13.61 23.57 -25.71
C LEU A 321 14.89 23.54 -26.56
N LEU A 322 14.85 24.19 -27.73
CA LEU A 322 15.94 24.17 -28.73
C LEU A 322 17.24 24.83 -28.21
N ASP A 323 17.13 25.92 -27.47
CA ASP A 323 18.24 26.84 -27.18
C ASP A 323 18.92 26.59 -25.83
N THR A 324 18.67 25.46 -25.19
CA THR A 324 19.18 25.19 -23.83
C THR A 324 19.50 23.72 -23.66
N ASN A 325 20.74 23.30 -23.89
CA ASN A 325 21.21 21.96 -23.46
C ASN A 325 21.40 21.87 -21.94
N ASP A 326 21.28 23.01 -21.25
CA ASP A 326 21.40 23.11 -19.81
C ASP A 326 20.08 22.76 -19.10
N ASN A 327 20.22 22.50 -17.80
CA ASN A 327 19.10 22.26 -16.90
C ASN A 327 18.26 23.54 -16.71
N VAL A 328 16.95 23.40 -16.80
CA VAL A 328 15.99 24.48 -16.62
C VAL A 328 15.47 24.47 -15.20
N LEU A 329 15.90 25.44 -14.39
CA LEU A 329 15.66 25.45 -12.94
C LEU A 329 14.31 26.05 -12.52
N SER A 330 13.54 26.59 -13.46
CA SER A 330 12.24 27.25 -13.21
C SER A 330 11.27 26.97 -14.36
N PRO A 331 9.96 26.88 -14.11
CA PRO A 331 8.98 26.60 -15.15
C PRO A 331 9.14 27.54 -16.35
N THR A 332 9.41 26.96 -17.51
CA THR A 332 9.62 27.70 -18.76
C THR A 332 8.56 27.28 -19.76
N LEU A 333 7.96 28.28 -20.43
CA LEU A 333 6.95 28.03 -21.46
C LEU A 333 7.62 27.35 -22.65
N LEU A 334 7.10 26.20 -23.07
CA LEU A 334 7.48 25.55 -24.30
C LEU A 334 6.90 26.36 -25.48
N PRO A 335 7.75 26.90 -26.38
CA PRO A 335 7.28 27.72 -27.50
C PRO A 335 6.58 26.82 -28.53
N PHE A 336 5.26 26.92 -28.60
CA PHE A 336 4.45 26.15 -29.54
C PHE A 336 3.15 26.89 -29.86
N ASP A 337 2.78 26.93 -31.14
CA ASP A 337 1.72 27.80 -31.63
C ASP A 337 0.30 27.23 -31.42
N GLU A 338 0.17 25.91 -31.35
CA GLU A 338 -1.12 25.24 -31.20
C GLU A 338 -1.43 24.92 -29.73
N ARG A 339 -2.72 24.94 -29.37
CA ARG A 339 -3.19 24.53 -28.05
C ARG A 339 -2.87 23.06 -27.78
N ILE A 340 -2.22 22.81 -26.65
CA ILE A 340 -1.94 21.46 -26.16
C ILE A 340 -3.10 21.00 -25.27
N VAL A 341 -3.58 19.77 -25.49
CA VAL A 341 -4.74 19.20 -24.77
C VAL A 341 -4.36 18.05 -23.84
N HIS A 342 -3.23 17.38 -24.08
CA HIS A 342 -2.75 16.30 -23.23
C HIS A 342 -1.23 16.18 -23.29
N MET A 343 -0.60 15.76 -22.21
CA MET A 343 0.84 15.49 -22.19
C MET A 343 1.27 14.30 -21.34
N SER A 344 2.48 13.80 -21.59
CA SER A 344 3.15 12.80 -20.75
C SER A 344 4.67 12.93 -20.82
N CYS A 345 5.31 12.84 -19.65
CA CYS A 345 6.76 12.78 -19.49
C CYS A 345 7.13 11.35 -19.14
N GLY A 346 7.94 10.72 -19.98
CA GLY A 346 8.55 9.42 -19.71
C GLY A 346 9.84 9.59 -18.90
N TYR A 347 10.71 8.58 -18.94
CA TYR A 347 11.99 8.69 -18.24
C TYR A 347 12.93 9.69 -18.94
N TYR A 348 13.12 9.52 -20.25
CA TYR A 348 14.11 10.28 -21.05
C TYR A 348 13.51 10.92 -22.30
N HIS A 349 12.18 10.88 -22.44
CA HIS A 349 11.44 11.49 -23.55
C HIS A 349 10.10 12.02 -23.06
N SER A 350 9.54 12.94 -23.82
CA SER A 350 8.25 13.54 -23.53
C SER A 350 7.39 13.57 -24.79
N ALA A 351 6.09 13.61 -24.60
CA ALA A 351 5.13 13.71 -25.69
C ALA A 351 3.94 14.56 -25.29
N PHE A 352 3.34 15.22 -26.27
CA PHE A 352 2.07 15.93 -26.10
C PHE A 352 1.19 15.80 -27.32
N VAL A 353 -0.10 16.08 -27.11
CA VAL A 353 -1.15 16.03 -28.12
C VAL A 353 -1.77 17.41 -28.23
N THR A 354 -1.97 17.88 -29.45
CA THR A 354 -2.57 19.18 -29.75
C THR A 354 -4.08 19.07 -29.98
N GLU A 355 -4.78 20.20 -29.99
CA GLU A 355 -6.24 20.26 -30.20
C GLU A 355 -6.68 19.68 -31.56
N SER A 356 -5.82 19.75 -32.59
CA SER A 356 -6.03 19.08 -33.89
C SER A 356 -5.89 17.56 -33.85
N GLY A 357 -5.51 16.98 -32.71
CA GLY A 357 -5.24 15.55 -32.56
C GLY A 357 -3.88 15.12 -33.10
N SER A 358 -2.96 16.06 -33.32
CA SER A 358 -1.59 15.75 -33.73
C SER A 358 -0.73 15.35 -32.53
N LEU A 359 0.04 14.28 -32.66
CA LEU A 359 0.99 13.81 -31.64
C LEU A 359 2.39 14.36 -31.92
N TYR A 360 3.03 14.93 -30.89
CA TYR A 360 4.40 15.39 -30.93
C TYR A 360 5.24 14.68 -29.87
N THR A 361 6.48 14.34 -30.23
CA THR A 361 7.43 13.64 -29.37
C THR A 361 8.82 14.28 -29.48
N PHE A 362 9.56 14.26 -28.37
CA PHE A 362 10.91 14.82 -28.26
C PHE A 362 11.66 14.19 -27.07
N GLY A 363 12.98 14.30 -27.08
CA GLY A 363 13.91 13.69 -26.13
C GLY A 363 14.84 12.67 -26.77
N GLU A 364 15.25 11.69 -25.96
CA GLU A 364 16.17 10.63 -26.38
C GLU A 364 15.60 9.77 -27.51
N SER A 365 16.36 9.60 -28.60
CA SER A 365 15.90 8.88 -29.81
C SER A 365 16.05 7.36 -29.75
N GLU A 366 16.58 6.82 -28.65
CA GLU A 366 16.84 5.39 -28.52
C GLU A 366 15.58 4.52 -28.48
N SER A 367 15.73 3.26 -28.92
CA SER A 367 14.70 2.20 -28.88
C SER A 367 13.41 2.51 -29.67
N GLY A 368 13.37 3.56 -30.51
CA GLY A 368 12.19 3.93 -31.29
C GLY A 368 11.05 4.56 -30.50
N LYS A 369 11.29 4.98 -29.25
CA LYS A 369 10.23 5.48 -28.34
C LYS A 369 9.61 6.81 -28.74
N LEU A 370 10.21 7.50 -29.71
CA LEU A 370 9.67 8.72 -30.30
C LEU A 370 8.68 8.43 -31.44
N GLY A 371 8.64 7.23 -32.02
CA GLY A 371 7.68 6.94 -33.11
C GLY A 371 8.01 7.65 -34.42
N LEU A 372 9.22 8.18 -34.54
CA LEU A 372 9.74 8.90 -35.71
C LEU A 372 10.62 7.96 -36.54
N PRO A 373 10.81 8.23 -37.84
CA PRO A 373 11.82 7.53 -38.63
C PRO A 373 13.20 7.60 -37.95
N ASP A 374 14.01 6.55 -38.11
CA ASP A 374 15.29 6.42 -37.42
C ASP A 374 16.13 7.70 -37.51
N SER A 375 16.38 8.29 -36.33
CA SER A 375 17.21 9.47 -36.16
C SER A 375 18.42 9.09 -35.29
N LEU A 376 19.62 9.30 -35.83
CA LEU A 376 20.88 9.07 -35.12
C LEU A 376 21.11 10.06 -33.96
N THR A 377 20.29 11.12 -33.87
CA THR A 377 20.42 12.18 -32.87
C THR A 377 19.13 12.35 -32.08
N ASN A 378 19.30 12.74 -30.81
CA ASN A 378 18.22 13.15 -29.93
C ASN A 378 17.40 14.29 -30.54
N ILE A 379 16.12 14.31 -30.23
CA ILE A 379 15.15 15.25 -30.79
C ILE A 379 14.89 16.34 -29.76
N THR A 380 15.52 17.50 -29.92
CA THR A 380 15.45 18.61 -28.95
C THR A 380 14.27 19.54 -29.18
N THR A 381 13.55 19.38 -30.29
CA THR A 381 12.33 20.15 -30.59
C THR A 381 11.16 19.20 -30.84
N PRO A 382 9.94 19.56 -30.42
CA PRO A 382 8.78 18.71 -30.67
C PRO A 382 8.61 18.39 -32.15
N GLN A 383 8.70 17.10 -32.51
CA GLN A 383 8.47 16.63 -33.87
C GLN A 383 7.16 15.86 -33.98
N LYS A 384 6.44 16.10 -35.07
CA LYS A 384 5.15 15.48 -35.33
C LYS A 384 5.34 14.01 -35.73
N VAL A 385 4.62 13.12 -35.04
CA VAL A 385 4.56 11.69 -35.35
C VAL A 385 3.49 11.45 -36.41
N THR A 386 3.83 10.70 -37.46
CA THR A 386 2.90 10.35 -38.53
C THR A 386 1.99 9.20 -38.09
N LEU A 387 0.69 9.46 -37.97
CA LEU A 387 -0.34 8.53 -37.55
C LEU A 387 -1.56 8.62 -38.47
N ALA A 388 -2.26 7.51 -38.67
CA ALA A 388 -3.43 7.43 -39.55
C ALA A 388 -4.71 8.04 -38.94
N ALA A 389 -4.75 8.23 -37.62
CA ALA A 389 -5.92 8.67 -36.88
C ALA A 389 -5.56 9.77 -35.87
N PRO A 390 -6.49 10.70 -35.56
CA PRO A 390 -6.28 11.73 -34.55
C PRO A 390 -6.15 11.12 -33.15
N ILE A 391 -5.16 11.63 -32.41
CA ILE A 391 -4.83 11.17 -31.06
C ILE A 391 -5.58 12.00 -30.03
N LYS A 392 -6.10 11.32 -29.01
CA LYS A 392 -6.79 11.92 -27.86
C LYS A 392 -5.85 12.09 -26.66
N SER A 393 -4.98 11.12 -26.42
CA SER A 393 -4.09 11.10 -25.25
C SER A 393 -2.83 10.27 -25.51
N VAL A 394 -1.75 10.61 -24.82
CA VAL A 394 -0.45 9.95 -24.91
C VAL A 394 0.08 9.61 -23.52
N PHE A 395 0.80 8.50 -23.40
CA PHE A 395 1.39 7.99 -22.16
C PHE A 395 2.79 7.45 -22.42
N CYS A 396 3.78 8.03 -21.76
CA CYS A 396 5.20 7.69 -21.90
C CYS A 396 5.64 6.86 -20.70
N GLY A 397 6.30 5.74 -20.94
CA GLY A 397 6.96 4.93 -19.93
C GLY A 397 8.46 5.19 -19.84
N GLY A 398 9.23 4.16 -19.49
CA GLY A 398 10.70 4.24 -19.49
C GLY A 398 11.27 4.41 -20.89
N ASN A 399 11.10 3.39 -21.72
CA ASN A 399 11.57 3.34 -23.11
C ASN A 399 10.45 3.00 -24.12
N HIS A 400 9.21 3.32 -23.80
CA HIS A 400 8.06 3.05 -24.68
C HIS A 400 7.01 4.16 -24.57
N THR A 401 6.15 4.23 -25.59
CA THR A 401 5.09 5.23 -25.69
C THR A 401 3.81 4.58 -26.19
N MET A 402 2.70 5.00 -25.59
CA MET A 402 1.34 4.59 -25.94
C MET A 402 0.54 5.82 -26.36
N ALA A 403 -0.16 5.74 -27.47
CA ALA A 403 -1.07 6.77 -27.95
C ALA A 403 -2.47 6.18 -28.13
N VAL A 404 -3.49 6.92 -27.69
CA VAL A 404 -4.90 6.50 -27.78
C VAL A 404 -5.62 7.42 -28.74
N THR A 405 -6.34 6.86 -29.72
CA THR A 405 -7.14 7.62 -30.66
C THR A 405 -8.46 8.09 -30.03
N VAL A 406 -9.16 9.00 -30.72
CA VAL A 406 -10.51 9.42 -30.30
C VAL A 406 -11.50 8.24 -30.24
N GLU A 407 -11.31 7.25 -31.10
CA GLU A 407 -12.12 6.02 -31.18
C GLU A 407 -11.75 4.98 -30.10
N GLY A 408 -10.71 5.23 -29.30
CA GLY A 408 -10.26 4.35 -28.23
C GLY A 408 -9.33 3.23 -28.67
N GLU A 409 -8.80 3.29 -29.89
CA GLU A 409 -7.73 2.40 -30.36
C GLU A 409 -6.38 2.81 -29.77
N VAL A 410 -5.50 1.83 -29.56
CA VAL A 410 -4.19 2.07 -28.94
C VAL A 410 -3.08 1.77 -29.94
N PHE A 411 -2.17 2.72 -30.09
CA PHE A 411 -0.93 2.58 -30.85
C PHE A 411 0.25 2.58 -29.89
N ALA A 412 1.22 1.69 -30.13
CA ALA A 412 2.40 1.52 -29.31
C ALA A 412 3.67 1.59 -30.17
N PHE A 413 4.70 2.22 -29.62
CA PHE A 413 6.03 2.31 -30.22
C PHE A 413 7.09 2.44 -29.13
N GLY A 414 8.33 2.06 -29.46
CA GLY A 414 9.46 2.00 -28.56
C GLY A 414 9.96 0.58 -28.28
N ASN A 415 10.51 0.39 -27.08
CA ASN A 415 11.05 -0.87 -26.61
C ASN A 415 9.94 -1.86 -26.25
N ASN A 416 10.06 -3.12 -26.69
CA ASN A 416 9.17 -4.25 -26.36
C ASN A 416 9.91 -5.47 -25.80
N PHE A 417 11.18 -5.37 -25.36
CA PHE A 417 11.95 -6.52 -24.85
C PHE A 417 11.24 -7.31 -23.75
N ASN A 418 10.44 -6.65 -22.91
CA ASN A 418 9.67 -7.29 -21.84
C ASN A 418 8.19 -7.48 -22.19
N GLY A 419 7.76 -7.12 -23.40
CA GLY A 419 6.36 -7.19 -23.81
C GLY A 419 5.52 -5.95 -23.52
N GLN A 420 6.15 -4.83 -23.11
CA GLN A 420 5.45 -3.63 -22.64
C GLN A 420 4.63 -2.90 -23.72
N LEU A 421 4.87 -3.17 -25.01
CA LEU A 421 4.04 -2.66 -26.10
C LEU A 421 2.76 -3.48 -26.31
N GLY A 422 2.72 -4.73 -25.85
CA GLY A 422 1.58 -5.61 -26.09
C GLY A 422 1.46 -6.09 -27.55
N LEU A 423 2.56 -6.10 -28.31
CA LEU A 423 2.57 -6.49 -29.74
C LEU A 423 2.91 -7.97 -29.98
N GLY A 424 3.04 -8.78 -28.93
CA GLY A 424 3.44 -10.18 -29.02
C GLY A 424 4.94 -10.40 -28.90
N VAL A 425 5.37 -11.67 -29.02
CA VAL A 425 6.74 -12.13 -28.76
C VAL A 425 7.71 -11.88 -29.92
N GLU A 426 7.20 -11.62 -31.12
CA GLU A 426 8.02 -11.51 -32.34
C GLU A 426 8.60 -10.09 -32.53
N VAL A 427 8.11 -9.12 -31.75
CA VAL A 427 8.49 -7.72 -31.85
C VAL A 427 9.33 -7.37 -30.62
N ASN A 428 10.63 -7.12 -30.78
CA ASN A 428 11.49 -6.69 -29.67
C ASN A 428 11.49 -5.17 -29.49
N GLN A 429 11.33 -4.43 -30.58
CA GLN A 429 11.24 -2.98 -30.62
C GLN A 429 10.36 -2.60 -31.79
N ASN A 430 9.74 -1.43 -31.72
CA ASN A 430 8.86 -0.93 -32.75
C ASN A 430 9.11 0.56 -32.98
N LEU A 431 9.70 0.91 -34.11
CA LEU A 431 10.14 2.29 -34.40
C LEU A 431 8.99 3.22 -34.77
N LEU A 432 7.94 2.67 -35.39
CA LEU A 432 6.80 3.43 -35.87
C LEU A 432 5.53 2.99 -35.14
N PRO A 433 4.56 3.89 -34.90
CA PRO A 433 3.34 3.54 -34.19
C PRO A 433 2.61 2.36 -34.84
N THR A 434 2.38 1.30 -34.06
CA THR A 434 1.63 0.11 -34.50
C THR A 434 0.49 -0.15 -33.54
N ARG A 435 -0.66 -0.58 -34.07
CA ARG A 435 -1.85 -0.87 -33.29
C ARG A 435 -1.59 -2.06 -32.35
N VAL A 436 -1.95 -1.90 -31.08
CA VAL A 436 -1.82 -2.95 -30.05
C VAL A 436 -2.82 -4.06 -30.32
N ILE A 437 -2.37 -5.32 -30.22
CA ILE A 437 -3.20 -6.51 -30.41
C ILE A 437 -3.84 -6.96 -29.09
N GLY A 438 -4.95 -7.69 -29.16
CA GLY A 438 -5.62 -8.27 -27.99
C GLY A 438 -6.50 -7.30 -27.19
N LEU A 439 -6.70 -6.10 -27.72
CA LEU A 439 -7.65 -5.10 -27.21
C LEU A 439 -8.80 -4.84 -28.22
N GLU A 440 -8.95 -5.69 -29.24
CA GLU A 440 -9.98 -5.51 -30.26
C GLU A 440 -11.40 -5.60 -29.64
N GLY A 441 -12.27 -4.66 -30.03
CA GLY A 441 -13.63 -4.58 -29.49
C GLY A 441 -13.74 -4.00 -28.08
N HIS A 442 -12.66 -3.43 -27.54
CA HIS A 442 -12.67 -2.70 -26.28
C HIS A 442 -12.27 -1.25 -26.47
N ILE A 443 -13.09 -0.33 -25.96
CA ILE A 443 -12.77 1.10 -25.93
C ILE A 443 -11.90 1.37 -24.71
N ILE A 444 -10.65 1.81 -24.93
CA ILE A 444 -9.73 2.13 -23.84
C ILE A 444 -10.01 3.55 -23.34
N ARG A 445 -10.29 3.68 -22.04
CA ARG A 445 -10.56 4.97 -21.40
C ARG A 445 -9.29 5.59 -20.80
N GLU A 446 -8.43 4.76 -20.23
CA GLU A 446 -7.26 5.21 -19.47
C GLU A 446 -6.12 4.21 -19.64
N ILE A 447 -4.90 4.72 -19.85
CA ILE A 447 -3.67 3.94 -19.89
C ILE A 447 -2.73 4.48 -18.82
N SER A 448 -1.95 3.61 -18.21
CA SER A 448 -0.81 4.03 -17.41
C SER A 448 0.42 3.21 -17.81
N CYS A 449 1.50 3.93 -18.11
CA CYS A 449 2.78 3.34 -18.46
C CYS A 449 3.72 3.44 -17.26
N GLY A 450 4.27 2.30 -16.84
CA GLY A 450 5.38 2.26 -15.90
C GLY A 450 6.72 2.32 -16.64
N GLU A 451 7.79 1.91 -15.96
CA GLU A 451 9.12 1.83 -16.60
C GLU A 451 9.15 0.82 -17.75
N SER A 452 8.63 -0.39 -17.48
CA SER A 452 8.72 -1.56 -18.35
C SER A 452 7.41 -2.38 -18.41
N HIS A 453 6.27 -1.76 -18.07
CA HIS A 453 4.95 -2.40 -18.15
C HIS A 453 3.86 -1.37 -18.42
N THR A 454 2.72 -1.85 -18.92
CA THR A 454 1.59 -1.01 -19.31
C THR A 454 0.30 -1.59 -18.75
N ALA A 455 -0.58 -0.72 -18.26
CA ALA A 455 -1.92 -1.06 -17.83
C ALA A 455 -2.96 -0.31 -18.67
N PHE A 456 -4.02 -1.01 -19.06
CA PHE A 456 -5.13 -0.50 -19.85
C PHE A 456 -6.44 -0.68 -19.08
N VAL A 457 -7.20 0.40 -18.96
CA VAL A 457 -8.54 0.39 -18.36
C VAL A 457 -9.54 0.70 -19.46
N THR A 458 -10.42 -0.27 -19.70
CA THR A 458 -11.52 -0.15 -20.65
C THR A 458 -12.65 0.73 -20.11
N SER A 459 -13.53 1.22 -20.98
CA SER A 459 -14.72 2.00 -20.59
C SER A 459 -15.66 1.25 -19.65
N ASN A 460 -15.72 -0.09 -19.74
CA ASN A 460 -16.51 -0.96 -18.87
C ASN A 460 -15.80 -1.37 -17.55
N GLY A 461 -14.67 -0.74 -17.24
CA GLY A 461 -13.95 -0.95 -15.97
C GLY A 461 -13.15 -2.26 -15.89
N LYS A 462 -12.92 -2.97 -17.00
CA LYS A 462 -11.96 -4.10 -17.04
C LYS A 462 -10.52 -3.57 -17.13
N LEU A 463 -9.62 -4.21 -16.39
CA LEU A 463 -8.18 -3.95 -16.39
C LEU A 463 -7.43 -5.03 -17.19
N TYR A 464 -6.56 -4.58 -18.09
CA TYR A 464 -5.61 -5.39 -18.85
C TYR A 464 -4.19 -4.90 -18.57
N THR A 465 -3.22 -5.80 -18.56
CA THR A 465 -1.81 -5.46 -18.32
C THR A 465 -0.90 -6.21 -19.28
N CYS A 466 0.23 -5.61 -19.64
CA CYS A 466 1.33 -6.28 -20.36
C CYS A 466 2.69 -5.72 -19.92
N GLY A 467 3.77 -6.38 -20.33
CA GLY A 467 5.15 -6.04 -20.02
C GLY A 467 5.76 -6.92 -18.95
N GLU A 468 6.67 -6.33 -18.19
CA GLU A 468 7.48 -7.04 -17.22
C GLU A 468 6.70 -7.53 -16.00
N GLY A 469 6.82 -8.82 -15.68
CA GLY A 469 6.10 -9.47 -14.59
C GLY A 469 6.74 -9.40 -13.20
N ARG A 470 7.96 -8.86 -13.08
CA ARG A 470 8.74 -8.85 -11.83
C ARG A 470 7.94 -8.25 -10.67
N HIS A 471 8.05 -8.87 -9.50
CA HIS A 471 7.35 -8.48 -8.27
C HIS A 471 5.82 -8.51 -8.36
N GLY A 472 5.26 -9.19 -9.37
CA GLY A 472 3.81 -9.27 -9.57
C GLY A 472 3.17 -7.93 -9.94
N LYS A 473 3.94 -6.96 -10.46
CA LYS A 473 3.44 -5.61 -10.81
C LYS A 473 2.30 -5.62 -11.82
N LEU A 474 2.24 -6.63 -12.71
CA LEU A 474 1.13 -6.84 -13.64
C LEU A 474 -0.20 -7.23 -12.97
N CYS A 475 -0.25 -7.39 -11.64
CA CYS A 475 -1.43 -7.86 -10.91
C CYS A 475 -1.94 -9.25 -11.36
N SER A 476 -1.15 -9.98 -12.17
CA SER A 476 -1.46 -11.31 -12.69
C SER A 476 -1.45 -12.39 -11.60
N GLU A 477 -2.04 -13.54 -11.90
CA GLU A 477 -1.95 -14.76 -11.06
C GLU A 477 -0.59 -15.45 -11.18
N GLN A 478 0.07 -15.32 -12.34
CA GLN A 478 1.41 -15.84 -12.55
C GLN A 478 2.42 -14.78 -12.17
N GLU A 479 3.02 -14.92 -10.99
CA GLU A 479 4.05 -14.01 -10.51
C GLU A 479 5.33 -14.16 -11.34
N ASN A 480 5.98 -13.03 -11.66
CA ASN A 480 7.26 -12.92 -12.37
C ASN A 480 7.30 -13.30 -13.86
N ASN A 481 6.20 -13.72 -14.47
CA ASN A 481 6.15 -13.94 -15.92
C ASN A 481 5.85 -12.66 -16.69
N ASN A 482 6.67 -12.36 -17.69
CA ASN A 482 6.42 -11.29 -18.64
C ASN A 482 5.17 -11.61 -19.49
N GLN A 483 4.38 -10.59 -19.80
CA GLN A 483 3.19 -10.69 -20.64
C GLN A 483 3.41 -9.88 -21.91
N THR A 484 3.56 -10.53 -23.05
CA THR A 484 3.87 -9.86 -24.32
C THR A 484 2.65 -9.37 -25.09
N ILE A 485 1.46 -9.72 -24.62
CA ILE A 485 0.17 -9.22 -25.08
C ILE A 485 -0.63 -8.72 -23.88
N PRO A 486 -1.57 -7.78 -24.05
CA PRO A 486 -2.47 -7.35 -22.97
C PRO A 486 -3.31 -8.52 -22.44
N VAL A 487 -3.14 -8.86 -21.17
CA VAL A 487 -3.89 -9.92 -20.49
C VAL A 487 -4.86 -9.32 -19.49
N ARG A 488 -6.12 -9.79 -19.50
CA ARG A 488 -7.13 -9.37 -18.53
C ARG A 488 -6.76 -9.82 -17.12
N VAL A 489 -6.76 -8.90 -16.16
CA VAL A 489 -6.47 -9.20 -14.76
C VAL A 489 -7.69 -9.84 -14.08
N SER A 490 -7.63 -11.15 -13.88
CA SER A 490 -8.72 -11.96 -13.29
C SER A 490 -9.10 -11.54 -11.87
N LYS A 491 -8.13 -11.06 -11.08
CA LYS A 491 -8.33 -10.61 -9.69
C LYS A 491 -9.37 -9.50 -9.55
N PHE A 492 -9.56 -8.69 -10.60
CA PHE A 492 -10.52 -7.59 -10.63
C PHE A 492 -11.84 -7.92 -11.35
N LYS A 493 -12.16 -9.20 -11.62
CA LYS A 493 -13.42 -9.57 -12.31
C LYS A 493 -14.69 -9.06 -11.60
N GLY A 494 -14.71 -9.11 -10.27
CA GLY A 494 -15.82 -8.61 -9.43
C GLY A 494 -15.77 -7.11 -9.14
N TYR A 495 -14.85 -6.37 -9.77
CA TYR A 495 -14.65 -4.95 -9.53
C TYR A 495 -14.72 -4.15 -10.83
N SER A 496 -15.13 -2.90 -10.73
CA SER A 496 -15.07 -1.90 -11.79
C SER A 496 -13.89 -0.97 -11.51
N VAL A 497 -12.83 -1.09 -12.31
CA VAL A 497 -11.59 -0.33 -12.15
C VAL A 497 -11.79 1.11 -12.62
N GLN A 498 -11.55 2.05 -11.71
CA GLN A 498 -11.76 3.48 -11.89
C GLN A 498 -10.47 4.23 -12.25
N LYS A 499 -9.34 3.86 -11.65
CA LYS A 499 -8.04 4.49 -11.89
C LYS A 499 -6.91 3.47 -11.82
N VAL A 500 -5.88 3.68 -12.61
CA VAL A 500 -4.65 2.88 -12.55
C VAL A 500 -3.44 3.80 -12.65
N ALA A 501 -2.39 3.48 -11.88
CA ALA A 501 -1.11 4.17 -11.95
C ALA A 501 0.04 3.18 -11.86
N CYS A 502 0.93 3.23 -12.84
CA CYS A 502 2.07 2.35 -12.99
C CYS A 502 3.37 3.10 -12.66
N GLY A 503 4.18 2.54 -11.76
CA GLY A 503 5.53 3.03 -11.47
C GLY A 503 6.61 2.13 -12.08
N GLY A 504 7.84 2.21 -11.55
CA GLY A 504 8.92 1.31 -12.00
C GLY A 504 8.67 -0.16 -11.65
N CYS A 505 8.39 -0.42 -10.36
CA CYS A 505 8.28 -1.76 -9.79
C CYS A 505 6.90 -2.10 -9.19
N HIS A 506 5.88 -1.28 -9.40
CA HIS A 506 4.56 -1.49 -8.81
C HIS A 506 3.43 -0.86 -9.63
N THR A 507 2.20 -1.26 -9.32
CA THR A 507 0.97 -0.73 -9.91
C THR A 507 -0.04 -0.48 -8.81
N MET A 508 -0.67 0.69 -8.83
CA MET A 508 -1.77 1.05 -7.95
C MET A 508 -3.08 1.04 -8.72
N VAL A 509 -4.13 0.46 -8.13
CA VAL A 509 -5.45 0.34 -8.74
C VAL A 509 -6.51 0.85 -7.78
N LEU A 510 -7.38 1.74 -8.25
CA LEU A 510 -8.62 2.10 -7.57
C LEU A 510 -9.76 1.36 -8.25
N ALA A 511 -10.49 0.54 -7.51
CA ALA A 511 -11.60 -0.23 -8.05
C ALA A 511 -12.77 -0.26 -7.07
N ASN A 512 -13.99 -0.19 -7.61
CA ASN A 512 -15.22 -0.31 -6.84
C ASN A 512 -15.78 -1.72 -7.01
N VAL A 513 -16.46 -2.25 -5.99
CA VAL A 513 -17.16 -3.54 -6.10
C VAL A 513 -18.33 -3.37 -7.07
N LYS A 514 -18.47 -4.29 -8.03
CA LYS A 514 -19.62 -4.27 -8.95
C LYS A 514 -20.90 -4.58 -8.18
N THR A 515 -21.98 -3.86 -8.48
CA THR A 515 -23.30 -4.18 -7.92
C THR A 515 -23.81 -5.50 -8.54
N PRO A 516 -24.71 -6.24 -7.87
CA PRO A 516 -25.24 -7.51 -8.38
C PRO A 516 -25.86 -7.40 -9.79
N GLU A 517 -26.43 -6.25 -10.14
CA GLU A 517 -27.02 -5.97 -11.46
C GLU A 517 -25.96 -5.91 -12.58
N GLU A 518 -24.73 -5.49 -12.28
CA GLU A 518 -23.61 -5.44 -13.25
C GLU A 518 -22.90 -6.80 -13.42
N THR A 519 -23.25 -7.81 -12.62
CA THR A 519 -22.61 -9.13 -12.65
C THR A 519 -23.27 -10.13 -13.58
N SER A 520 -24.45 -9.83 -14.13
CA SER A 520 -25.04 -10.61 -15.21
C SER A 520 -24.41 -10.19 -16.54
N GLU A 521 -23.44 -10.96 -17.03
CA GLU A 521 -23.07 -10.94 -18.44
C GLU A 521 -24.27 -11.45 -19.26
N ASN A 522 -25.23 -10.58 -19.54
CA ASN A 522 -26.25 -10.80 -20.56
C ASN A 522 -25.92 -9.94 -21.77
N SER A 523 -25.64 -10.63 -22.87
CA SER A 523 -25.52 -10.09 -24.22
C SER A 523 -26.77 -9.30 -24.60
N GLY A 524 -26.62 -8.01 -24.88
CA GLY A 524 -27.66 -7.19 -25.46
C GLY A 524 -27.16 -5.77 -25.71
N LEU A 525 -26.91 -5.43 -26.98
CA LEU A 525 -26.88 -4.05 -27.44
C LEU A 525 -28.18 -3.37 -26.99
N SER A 526 -28.10 -2.35 -26.14
CA SER A 526 -29.02 -1.20 -26.22
C SER A 526 -28.58 -0.04 -25.32
N ASN A 527 -28.50 1.12 -26.00
CA ASN A 527 -28.72 2.49 -25.57
C ASN A 527 -27.73 3.10 -24.57
N GLU A 528 -26.71 3.70 -25.17
CA GLU A 528 -26.12 4.97 -24.72
C GLU A 528 -27.23 5.98 -24.45
N LEU A 529 -27.33 6.41 -23.20
CA LEU A 529 -27.96 7.66 -22.82
C LEU A 529 -27.06 8.32 -21.80
N GLU A 530 -26.49 9.45 -22.23
CA GLU A 530 -25.74 10.38 -21.40
C GLU A 530 -26.52 10.69 -20.12
N SER A 531 -25.92 10.39 -18.98
CA SER A 531 -26.22 11.09 -17.73
C SER A 531 -24.92 11.69 -17.22
N ASP A 532 -24.59 12.83 -17.82
CA ASP A 532 -23.51 13.70 -17.42
C ASP A 532 -23.93 14.44 -16.13
N VAL A 533 -23.46 13.96 -14.99
CA VAL A 533 -23.26 14.78 -13.79
C VAL A 533 -21.96 14.31 -13.13
N SER A 534 -20.84 14.66 -13.75
CA SER A 534 -19.52 14.46 -13.15
C SER A 534 -19.38 15.36 -11.92
N THR A 535 -19.42 14.77 -10.73
CA THR A 535 -18.72 15.35 -9.58
C THR A 535 -17.42 14.56 -9.47
N CYS A 536 -16.36 15.06 -10.12
CA CYS A 536 -15.05 14.41 -10.15
C CYS A 536 -14.52 14.17 -8.72
N TYR A 537 -14.63 12.93 -8.24
CA TYR A 537 -13.81 12.45 -7.13
C TYR A 537 -12.38 12.26 -7.68
N ARG A 538 -11.56 13.31 -7.68
CA ARG A 538 -10.13 13.22 -8.02
C ARG A 538 -9.36 12.57 -6.87
N ILE A 539 -9.35 11.24 -6.82
CA ILE A 539 -8.33 10.49 -6.08
C ILE A 539 -7.19 10.23 -7.08
N SER A 540 -6.13 11.01 -6.97
CA SER A 540 -4.91 10.82 -7.75
C SER A 540 -4.08 9.70 -7.10
N LEU A 541 -4.10 8.49 -7.67
CA LEU A 541 -3.18 7.42 -7.32
C LEU A 541 -1.89 7.66 -8.10
N ILE A 542 -0.77 7.99 -7.46
CA ILE A 542 0.51 8.16 -8.15
C ILE A 542 1.66 7.66 -7.28
N THR A 543 2.72 7.25 -7.93
CA THR A 543 3.60 6.16 -7.56
C THR A 543 5.04 6.62 -7.81
N ASN A 544 5.87 6.71 -6.76
CA ASN A 544 7.29 7.08 -6.88
C ASN A 544 8.13 5.82 -7.10
N SER A 545 8.99 5.81 -8.12
CA SER A 545 9.80 4.64 -8.47
C SER A 545 10.93 4.40 -7.48
N HIS A 546 10.79 3.33 -6.70
CA HIS A 546 11.81 2.46 -6.10
C HIS A 546 11.26 1.95 -4.77
N LEU A 547 10.48 0.87 -4.75
CA LEU A 547 10.33 0.12 -3.49
C LEU A 547 11.60 -0.70 -3.28
N ASN A 548 12.43 -0.31 -2.31
CA ASN A 548 13.54 -1.14 -1.87
C ASN A 548 13.03 -2.53 -1.45
N GLU A 549 13.81 -3.54 -1.84
CA GLU A 549 13.61 -4.98 -1.68
C GLU A 549 13.01 -5.33 -0.31
N GLY A 550 11.75 -5.80 -0.29
CA GLY A 550 11.19 -6.43 0.91
C GLY A 550 9.72 -6.14 1.24
N ILE A 551 8.93 -5.51 0.37
CA ILE A 551 7.53 -5.19 0.69
C ILE A 551 6.58 -5.89 -0.29
N GLU A 552 6.43 -7.20 -0.11
CA GLU A 552 5.21 -7.93 -0.48
C GLU A 552 4.16 -7.69 0.62
N LYS A 553 3.10 -6.94 0.32
CA LYS A 553 1.71 -7.21 0.75
C LYS A 553 0.70 -6.17 0.31
#